data_AF-A0A3N9VE49-F1
#
_entry.id   AF-A0A3N9VE49-F1
#
_cell.length_a   1.000
_cell.length_b   1.000
_cell.length_c   1.000
_cell.angle_alpha   90.00
_cell.angle_beta   90.00
_cell.angle_gamma   90.00
#
_symmetry.space_group_name_H-M   'P 1'
#
loop_
_entity.id
_entity.type
_entity.pdbx_description
1 polymer ?
#
loop_
_entity_poly.entity_id
_entity_poly.type
_entity_poly.pdbx_seq_one_letter_code
_entity_poly.pdbx_strand_id
1 'polypeptide(L)'
;MVAPRLETVIGLIDEANHQDPNLETFEGVAYPREWLYGRRMSACLEQFSPEASEALRIAARGQHIRRWEIPRSSYPATRERYLKWRT
;
A
#
# COMPACT_ATOMS: atom_id res chain seq x y z
N MET A 1 16.76 4.63 -16.82
CA MET A 1 15.59 5.51 -16.95
C MET A 1 14.37 4.69 -16.57
N VAL A 2 13.63 5.09 -15.53
CA VAL A 2 12.36 4.42 -15.20
C VAL A 2 11.38 4.74 -16.33
N ALA A 3 10.67 3.73 -16.85
CA ALA A 3 9.73 3.96 -17.95
C ALA A 3 8.60 4.88 -17.47
N PRO A 4 8.15 5.87 -18.28
CA PRO A 4 7.10 6.81 -17.89
C PRO A 4 5.79 6.12 -17.46
N ARG A 5 5.55 4.88 -17.91
CA ARG A 5 4.43 4.05 -17.48
C ARG A 5 4.53 3.60 -16.02
N LEU A 6 5.71 3.15 -15.56
CA LEU A 6 5.88 2.65 -14.19
C LEU A 6 5.66 3.76 -13.17
N GLU A 7 6.25 4.93 -13.39
CA GLU A 7 6.08 6.11 -12.53
C GLU A 7 4.62 6.55 -12.48
N THR A 8 3.93 6.55 -13.63
CA THR A 8 2.49 6.86 -13.70
C THR A 8 1.67 5.90 -12.85
N VAL A 9 1.89 4.58 -12.96
CA VAL A 9 1.14 3.59 -12.17
C VAL A 9 1.41 3.76 -10.67
N ILE A 10 2.66 3.98 -10.27
CA ILE A 10 3.01 4.24 -8.87
C ILE A 10 2.34 5.52 -8.37
N GLY A 11 2.33 6.58 -9.17
CA GLY A 11 1.67 7.85 -8.84
C GLY A 11 0.17 7.67 -8.59
N LEU A 12 -0.53 6.92 -9.44
CA LEU A 12 -1.96 6.62 -9.26
C LEU A 12 -2.25 5.80 -7.99
N ILE A 13 -1.36 4.86 -7.65
CA ILE A 13 -1.45 4.10 -6.39
C ILE A 13 -1.28 5.04 -5.20
N ASP A 14 -0.28 5.92 -5.26
CA ASP A 14 0.03 6.86 -4.19
C ASP A 14 -1.10 7.87 -3.99
N GLU A 15 -1.69 8.38 -5.08
CA GLU A 15 -2.86 9.27 -5.04
C GLU A 15 -4.08 8.59 -4.40
N ALA A 16 -4.36 7.34 -4.77
CA ALA A 16 -5.46 6.58 -4.18
C ALA A 16 -5.24 6.32 -2.67
N ASN A 17 -4.01 6.01 -2.27
CA ASN A 17 -3.69 5.76 -0.86
C ASN A 17 -3.53 7.03 -0.03
N HIS A 18 -3.27 8.18 -0.65
CA HIS A 18 -3.29 9.48 0.02
C HIS A 18 -4.69 9.86 0.53
N GLN A 19 -5.74 9.27 -0.02
CA GLN A 19 -7.12 9.47 0.43
C GLN A 19 -7.44 8.71 1.72
N ASP A 20 -6.52 7.88 2.24
CA ASP A 20 -6.70 7.18 3.51
C ASP A 20 -6.83 8.19 4.68
N PRO A 21 -7.98 8.24 5.38
CA PRO A 21 -8.15 9.15 6.51
C PRO A 21 -7.38 8.70 7.76
N ASN A 22 -6.88 7.47 7.77
CA ASN A 22 -6.12 6.95 8.90
C ASN A 22 -4.67 7.42 8.80
N LEU A 23 -4.20 8.14 9.82
CA LEU A 23 -2.83 8.63 9.88
C LEU A 23 -1.94 7.71 10.72
N GLU A 24 -0.67 7.62 10.33
CA GLU A 24 0.42 7.04 11.11
C GLU A 24 1.56 8.06 11.22
N THR A 25 2.13 8.23 12.41
CA THR A 25 3.28 9.12 12.61
C THR A 25 4.59 8.36 12.39
N PHE A 26 5.44 8.88 11.51
CA PHE A 26 6.77 8.36 11.23
C PHE A 26 7.75 9.52 11.17
N GLU A 27 8.87 9.42 11.89
CA GLU A 27 9.89 10.48 11.99
C GLU A 27 9.32 11.86 12.38
N GLY A 28 8.27 11.86 13.22
CA GLY A 28 7.62 13.09 13.69
C GLY A 28 6.61 13.70 12.70
N VAL A 29 6.37 13.07 11.56
CA VAL A 29 5.40 13.54 10.54
C VAL A 29 4.26 12.54 10.41
N ALA A 30 3.02 13.03 10.32
CA ALA A 30 1.84 12.21 10.10
C ALA A 30 1.62 11.97 8.60
N TYR A 31 1.43 10.71 8.22
CA TYR A 31 1.18 10.28 6.84
C TYR A 31 -0.08 9.41 6.76
N PRO A 32 -0.80 9.41 5.61
CA PRO A 32 -1.82 8.41 5.33
C PRO A 32 -1.23 7.00 5.45
N ARG A 33 -1.87 6.15 6.26
CA ARG A 33 -1.30 4.87 6.71
C ARG A 33 -0.99 3.95 5.54
N GLU A 34 -1.93 3.75 4.62
CA GLU A 34 -1.70 2.86 3.48
C GLU A 34 -0.69 3.43 2.47
N TRP A 35 -0.55 4.76 2.36
CA TRP A 35 0.49 5.38 1.54
C TRP A 35 1.88 5.11 2.12
N LEU A 36 2.03 5.32 3.43
CA LEU A 36 3.28 5.06 4.14
C LEU A 36 3.66 3.58 4.07
N TYR A 37 2.68 2.68 4.18
CA TYR A 37 2.91 1.25 4.01
C TYR A 37 3.47 0.91 2.63
N GLY A 38 2.85 1.41 1.54
CA GLY A 38 3.33 1.19 0.17
C GLY A 38 4.76 1.70 -0.05
N ARG A 39 5.11 2.87 0.51
CA ARG A 39 6.47 3.41 0.52
C ARG A 39 7.48 2.47 1.20
N ARG A 40 7.14 1.94 2.38
CA ARG A 40 7.99 0.99 3.13
C ARG A 40 8.19 -0.31 2.37
N MET A 41 7.15 -0.83 1.72
CA MET A 41 7.26 -2.05 0.92
C MET A 41 8.14 -1.86 -0.31
N SER A 42 8.08 -0.70 -0.97
CA SER A 42 9.03 -0.37 -2.04
C SER A 42 10.47 -0.29 -1.54
N ALA A 43 10.72 0.37 -0.42
CA ALA A 43 12.07 0.47 0.16
C ALA A 43 12.62 -0.90 0.59
N CYS A 44 11.75 -1.77 1.13
CA CYS A 44 12.09 -3.15 1.42
C CYS A 44 12.46 -3.90 0.14
N LEU A 45 11.62 -3.86 -0.90
CA LEU A 45 11.89 -4.53 -2.17
C LEU A 45 13.21 -4.07 -2.78
N GLU A 46 13.53 -2.78 -2.73
CA GLU A 46 14.79 -2.25 -3.24
C GLU A 46 16.01 -2.82 -2.52
N GLN A 47 15.92 -3.09 -1.21
CA GLN A 47 16.99 -3.76 -0.45
C GLN A 47 17.14 -5.25 -0.83
N PHE A 48 16.04 -5.95 -1.06
CA PHE A 48 16.05 -7.39 -1.36
C PHE A 48 16.35 -7.70 -2.83
N SER A 49 15.85 -6.86 -3.74
CA SER A 49 15.92 -7.07 -5.19
C SER A 49 15.90 -5.71 -5.91
N PRO A 50 17.05 -5.02 -6.02
CA PRO A 50 17.14 -3.74 -6.73
C PRO A 50 16.66 -3.85 -8.19
N GLU A 51 16.92 -4.98 -8.83
CA GLU A 51 16.55 -5.28 -10.22
C GLU A 51 15.16 -5.94 -10.34
N ALA A 52 14.29 -5.76 -9.35
CA ALA A 52 12.92 -6.25 -9.41
C ALA A 52 12.18 -5.73 -10.66
N SER A 53 11.40 -6.62 -11.27
CA SER A 53 10.59 -6.28 -12.44
C SER A 53 9.60 -5.15 -12.14
N GLU A 54 9.16 -4.42 -13.18
CA GLU A 54 8.15 -3.36 -13.01
C GLU A 54 6.88 -3.89 -12.35
N ALA A 55 6.43 -5.09 -12.74
CA ALA A 55 5.26 -5.73 -12.15
C ALA A 55 5.42 -5.96 -10.64
N LEU A 56 6.61 -6.40 -10.20
CA LEU A 56 6.88 -6.62 -8.78
C LEU A 56 6.97 -5.30 -8.00
N ARG A 57 7.56 -4.26 -8.60
CA ARG A 57 7.60 -2.91 -8.02
C ARG A 57 6.18 -2.34 -7.83
N ILE A 58 5.32 -2.52 -8.83
CA ILE A 58 3.89 -2.13 -8.77
C ILE A 58 3.17 -2.94 -7.70
N ALA A 59 3.36 -4.26 -7.65
CA ALA A 59 2.72 -5.12 -6.66
C ALA A 59 3.12 -4.75 -5.21
N ALA A 60 4.41 -4.49 -4.98
CA ALA A 60 4.90 -4.05 -3.67
C ALA A 60 4.33 -2.69 -3.25
N ARG A 61 4.33 -1.71 -4.17
CA ARG A 61 3.75 -0.39 -3.90
C ARG A 61 2.24 -0.46 -3.66
N GLY A 62 1.58 -1.36 -4.38
CA GLY A 62 0.12 -1.52 -4.41
C GLY A 62 -0.46 -2.52 -3.42
N GLN A 63 0.34 -3.10 -2.51
CA GLN A 63 -0.11 -4.22 -1.67
C GLN A 63 -1.38 -3.90 -0.87
N HIS A 64 -1.54 -2.65 -0.41
CA HIS A 64 -2.71 -2.18 0.35
C HIS A 64 -3.48 -1.04 -0.33
N ILE A 65 -3.61 -1.04 -1.67
CA ILE A 65 -4.41 -0.02 -2.38
C ILE A 65 -5.82 0.06 -1.80
N ARG A 66 -6.21 1.26 -1.33
CA ARG A 66 -7.55 1.58 -0.77
C ARG A 66 -8.03 0.57 0.28
N ARG A 67 -7.11 -0.06 1.02
CA ARG A 67 -7.45 -1.07 2.04
C ARG A 67 -8.35 -0.51 3.14
N TRP A 68 -8.22 0.78 3.41
CA TRP A 68 -8.99 1.53 4.42
C TRP A 68 -10.50 1.61 4.12
N GLU A 69 -10.94 1.41 2.89
CA GLU A 69 -12.37 1.50 2.51
C GLU A 69 -13.21 0.35 3.06
N ILE A 70 -12.56 -0.78 3.33
CA ILE A 70 -13.19 -1.94 3.95
C ILE A 70 -12.40 -2.25 5.22
N PRO A 71 -12.60 -1.50 6.33
CA PRO A 71 -11.85 -1.72 7.56
C PRO A 71 -12.08 -3.13 8.13
N ARG A 72 -11.06 -3.77 8.70
CA ARG A 72 -11.25 -5.08 9.37
C ARG A 72 -12.25 -4.96 10.52
N SER A 73 -12.29 -3.81 11.18
CA SER A 73 -13.18 -3.54 12.31
C SER A 73 -14.66 -3.53 11.93
N SER A 74 -15.03 -3.42 10.65
CA SER A 74 -16.43 -3.55 10.22
C SER A 74 -16.94 -5.00 10.21
N TYR A 75 -16.05 -5.98 10.41
CA TYR A 75 -16.38 -7.40 10.49
C TYR A 75 -16.23 -7.90 11.93
N PRO A 76 -17.10 -8.82 12.42
CA PRO A 76 -16.92 -9.43 13.73
C PRO A 76 -15.54 -10.09 13.91
N ALA A 77 -15.02 -10.10 15.14
CA ALA A 77 -13.72 -10.68 15.48
C ALA A 77 -13.74 -12.23 15.52
N THR A 78 -14.45 -12.88 14.60
CA THR A 78 -14.48 -14.35 14.48
C THR A 78 -13.60 -14.79 13.32
N ARG A 79 -13.07 -16.02 13.40
CA ARG A 79 -12.26 -16.63 12.33
C ARG A 79 -13.01 -16.66 11.00
N GLU A 80 -14.28 -17.07 11.02
CA GLU A 80 -15.13 -17.11 9.83
C GLU A 80 -15.29 -15.73 9.17
N ARG A 81 -15.45 -14.68 9.97
CA ARG A 81 -15.62 -13.32 9.46
C ARG A 81 -14.30 -12.71 8.99
N TYR A 82 -13.17 -13.09 9.60
CA TYR A 82 -11.84 -12.78 9.07
C TYR A 82 -11.64 -13.33 7.66
N LEU A 83 -12.04 -14.59 7.44
CA LEU A 83 -11.92 -15.25 6.13
C LEU A 83 -12.86 -14.67 5.06
N LYS A 84 -13.90 -13.92 5.45
CA LYS A 84 -14.90 -13.27 4.58
C LYS A 84 -14.68 -11.76 4.40
N TRP A 85 -13.63 -11.20 4.97
CA TRP A 85 -13.47 -9.74 5.03
C TRP A 85 -13.33 -9.09 3.64
N ARG A 86 -12.69 -9.76 2.69
CA ARG A 86 -12.41 -9.21 1.34
C ARG A 86 -12.63 -10.25 0.24
N THR A 87 -13.65 -11.09 0.41
CA THR A 87 -13.98 -12.26 -0.42
C THR A 87 -15.45 -12.28 -0.76
#